data_AF-A0A5I2LJ06-F1
#
_entry.id   AF-A0A5I2LJ06-F1
#
_cell.length_a   1.000
_cell.length_b   1.000
_cell.length_c   1.000
_cell.angle_alpha   90.00
_cell.angle_beta   90.00
_cell.angle_gamma   90.00
#
_symmetry.space_group_name_H-M   'P 1'
#
loop_
_entity.id
_entity.type
_entity.pdbx_description
1 polymer ?
#
loop_
_entity_poly.entity_id
_entity_poly.type
_entity_poly.pdbx_seq_one_letter_code
_entity_poly.pdbx_strand_id
1 'polypeptide(L)'
;MSSGEAMLVALFCSIIKKFDEISTLEEFNLTQIEGIVIIDEIDLNLHIEYAKNAVPELLRLFPKVQFIITSHSPFFLLGMKECFSDNYQIISTPNGEIIQESDFDEIQTAYSIFIERFQDIKNNLKILEKDLYKSTKTLVITEGKTDWKHIKSALLFFQEKQEKFIDLDFEFHEYNDASFSDDKLNSFLTNVSQVQNTKKIIGIFDRDEGNGKRYSKNKINSLGNKVYAISIPQPEHRNYHEGICIEFMYKDQDLYRCDEAGRRIYTSKEFNENGRLTENLEIGVKNHNKIKGKNNPVFDNIIDSDVIDIYGNSLALSKNDFADNILNKNERYLDLDFSAFEELFETIREIINS
;
A
#
# COMPACT_ATOMS: atom_id res chain seq x y z
N MET A 1 -28.10 6.33 -16.11
CA MET A 1 -27.74 7.68 -15.67
C MET A 1 -28.16 7.83 -14.22
N SER A 2 -27.23 8.25 -13.37
CA SER A 2 -27.54 8.61 -11.98
C SER A 2 -28.38 9.90 -11.93
N SER A 3 -29.01 10.18 -10.79
CA SER A 3 -29.77 11.43 -10.60
C SER A 3 -28.91 12.67 -10.81
N GLY A 4 -27.64 12.64 -10.36
CA GLY A 4 -26.70 13.74 -10.55
C GLY A 4 -26.26 13.94 -12.00
N GLU A 5 -26.00 12.86 -12.74
CA GLU A 5 -25.71 12.94 -14.18
C GLU A 5 -26.87 13.54 -14.97
N ALA A 6 -28.10 13.13 -14.65
CA ALA A 6 -29.31 13.68 -15.27
C ALA A 6 -29.46 15.18 -15.00
N MET A 7 -29.13 15.63 -13.79
CA MET A 7 -29.16 17.04 -13.42
C MET A 7 -28.15 17.87 -14.22
N LEU A 8 -26.90 17.41 -14.36
CA LEU A 8 -25.87 18.11 -15.12
C LEU A 8 -26.24 18.24 -16.60
N VAL A 9 -26.74 17.15 -17.20
CA VAL A 9 -27.22 17.16 -18.59
C VAL A 9 -28.41 18.10 -18.73
N ALA A 10 -29.36 18.07 -17.79
CA ALA A 10 -30.51 18.96 -17.80
C ALA A 10 -30.09 20.43 -17.68
N LEU A 11 -29.11 20.76 -16.84
CA LEU A 11 -28.56 22.11 -16.71
C LEU A 11 -27.94 22.58 -18.02
N PHE A 12 -27.04 21.78 -18.59
CA PHE A 12 -26.39 22.06 -19.88
C PHE A 12 -27.40 22.30 -21.00
N CYS A 13 -28.35 21.37 -21.16
CA CYS A 13 -29.40 21.48 -22.18
C CYS A 13 -30.33 22.67 -21.92
N SER A 14 -30.61 23.02 -20.66
CA SER A 14 -31.49 24.15 -20.33
C SER A 14 -30.87 25.49 -20.72
N ILE A 15 -29.56 25.67 -20.48
CA ILE A 15 -28.83 26.88 -20.87
C ILE A 15 -28.86 27.03 -22.40
N ILE A 16 -28.55 25.95 -23.12
CA ILE A 16 -28.55 25.93 -24.58
C ILE A 16 -29.94 26.24 -25.14
N LYS A 17 -30.96 25.55 -24.63
CA LYS A 17 -32.35 25.72 -25.08
C LYS A 17 -32.82 27.17 -24.88
N LYS A 18 -32.49 27.77 -23.73
CA LYS A 18 -32.90 29.15 -23.43
C LYS A 18 -32.18 30.16 -24.31
N PHE A 19 -30.91 29.93 -24.62
CA PHE A 19 -30.19 30.75 -25.57
C PHE A 19 -30.79 30.64 -26.98
N ASP A 20 -31.07 29.42 -27.44
CA ASP A 20 -31.64 29.16 -28.77
C ASP A 20 -33.04 29.80 -28.96
N GLU A 21 -33.87 29.84 -27.90
CA GLU A 21 -35.18 30.52 -27.90
C GLU A 21 -35.08 32.04 -28.19
N ILE A 22 -33.93 32.66 -27.91
CA ILE A 22 -33.74 34.13 -27.97
C ILE A 22 -32.73 34.52 -29.06
N SER A 23 -31.82 33.61 -29.41
CA SER A 23 -30.74 33.86 -30.36
C SER A 23 -31.26 34.02 -31.78
N THR A 24 -30.70 35.01 -32.48
CA THR A 24 -30.88 35.20 -33.93
C THR A 24 -29.64 34.78 -34.71
N LEU A 25 -28.68 34.12 -34.05
CA LEU A 25 -27.43 33.70 -34.68
C LEU A 25 -27.65 32.50 -35.60
N GLU A 26 -27.05 32.54 -36.79
CA GLU A 26 -27.13 31.44 -37.76
C GLU A 26 -26.23 30.25 -37.40
N GLU A 27 -25.14 30.51 -36.66
CA GLU A 27 -24.19 29.48 -36.21
C GLU A 27 -24.20 29.34 -34.69
N PHE A 28 -24.33 28.10 -34.21
CA PHE A 28 -24.33 27.78 -32.79
C PHE A 28 -22.91 27.63 -32.24
N ASN A 29 -22.56 28.46 -31.24
CA ASN A 29 -21.29 28.35 -30.53
C ASN A 29 -21.47 28.61 -29.03
N LEU A 30 -21.08 27.62 -28.20
CA LEU A 30 -21.20 27.68 -26.74
C LEU A 30 -20.50 28.90 -26.12
N THR A 31 -19.38 29.33 -26.70
CA THR A 31 -18.59 30.48 -26.19
C THR A 31 -19.22 31.84 -26.46
N GLN A 32 -20.26 31.89 -27.30
CA GLN A 32 -21.00 33.11 -27.59
C GLN A 32 -22.23 33.28 -26.69
N ILE A 33 -22.61 32.24 -25.95
CA ILE A 33 -23.74 32.29 -25.01
C ILE A 33 -23.39 33.26 -23.88
N GLU A 34 -24.20 34.30 -23.72
CA GLU A 34 -24.06 35.32 -22.69
C GLU A 34 -25.34 35.46 -21.87
N GLY A 35 -25.21 35.81 -20.59
CA GLY A 35 -26.35 35.99 -19.70
C GLY A 35 -26.02 35.72 -18.24
N ILE A 36 -27.07 35.68 -17.42
CA ILE A 36 -26.97 35.37 -15.99
C ILE A 36 -27.77 34.08 -15.74
N VAL A 37 -27.12 33.10 -15.11
CA VAL A 37 -27.75 31.84 -14.72
C VAL A 37 -27.71 31.72 -13.20
N ILE A 38 -28.89 31.55 -12.61
CA ILE A 38 -29.06 31.34 -11.17
C ILE A 38 -29.32 29.85 -10.95
N ILE A 39 -28.53 29.23 -10.08
CA ILE A 39 -28.67 27.83 -9.73
C ILE A 39 -28.81 27.73 -8.22
N ASP A 40 -29.94 27.15 -7.79
CA ASP A 40 -30.17 26.87 -6.38
C ASP A 40 -29.74 25.43 -6.07
N GLU A 41 -29.03 25.26 -4.97
CA GLU A 41 -28.51 23.99 -4.43
C GLU A 41 -27.84 23.11 -5.51
N ILE A 42 -26.79 23.64 -6.15
CA ILE A 42 -26.10 22.95 -7.26
C ILE A 42 -25.55 21.57 -6.88
N ASP A 43 -25.40 21.27 -5.60
CA ASP A 43 -24.82 20.04 -5.07
C ASP A 43 -25.88 19.04 -4.59
N LEU A 44 -27.17 19.37 -4.70
CA LEU A 44 -28.26 18.52 -4.22
C LEU A 44 -28.25 17.15 -4.94
N ASN A 45 -28.05 16.07 -4.16
CA ASN A 45 -27.95 14.69 -4.64
C ASN A 45 -26.80 14.40 -5.64
N LEU A 46 -25.79 15.27 -5.74
CA LEU A 46 -24.60 15.03 -6.56
C LEU A 46 -23.54 14.26 -5.78
N HIS A 47 -22.95 13.27 -6.43
CA HIS A 47 -21.75 12.61 -5.91
C HIS A 47 -20.63 13.65 -5.77
N ILE A 48 -19.86 13.57 -4.68
CA ILE A 48 -18.81 14.54 -4.32
C ILE A 48 -17.86 14.83 -5.50
N GLU A 49 -17.51 13.79 -6.25
CA GLU A 49 -16.64 13.88 -7.43
C GLU A 49 -17.24 14.72 -8.56
N TYR A 50 -18.56 14.66 -8.79
CA TYR A 50 -19.22 15.50 -9.78
C TYR A 50 -19.35 16.95 -9.33
N ALA A 51 -19.65 17.18 -8.05
CA ALA A 51 -19.72 18.53 -7.49
C ALA A 51 -18.34 19.22 -7.55
N LYS A 52 -17.26 18.48 -7.26
CA LYS A 52 -15.89 19.02 -7.33
C LYS A 52 -15.39 19.20 -8.77
N ASN A 53 -15.56 18.22 -9.64
CA ASN A 53 -14.88 18.22 -10.94
C ASN A 53 -15.81 18.61 -12.10
N ALA A 54 -16.96 17.93 -12.21
CA ALA A 54 -17.82 18.05 -13.38
C ALA A 54 -18.60 19.37 -13.44
N VAL A 55 -19.09 19.87 -12.29
CA VAL A 55 -19.82 21.15 -12.26
C VAL A 55 -18.91 22.30 -12.71
N PRO A 56 -17.72 22.54 -12.10
CA PRO A 56 -16.88 23.66 -12.53
C PRO A 56 -16.45 23.58 -14.00
N GLU A 57 -16.16 22.38 -14.51
CA GLU A 57 -15.85 22.19 -15.93
C GLU A 57 -17.02 22.54 -16.85
N LEU A 58 -18.25 22.16 -16.48
CA LEU A 58 -19.46 22.52 -17.22
C LEU A 58 -19.64 24.04 -17.26
N LEU A 59 -19.46 24.72 -16.12
CA LEU A 59 -19.57 26.19 -16.07
C LEU A 59 -18.54 26.86 -16.99
N ARG A 60 -17.33 26.30 -17.08
CA ARG A 60 -16.24 26.82 -17.93
C ARG A 60 -16.55 26.73 -19.43
N LEU A 61 -17.49 25.87 -19.84
CA LEU A 61 -17.95 25.81 -21.24
C LEU A 61 -18.69 27.09 -21.68
N PHE A 62 -19.17 27.88 -20.73
CA PHE A 62 -19.95 29.11 -20.97
C PHE A 62 -19.21 30.34 -20.42
N PRO A 63 -18.07 30.74 -21.02
CA PRO A 63 -17.18 31.76 -20.47
C PRO A 63 -17.78 33.17 -20.36
N LYS A 64 -18.88 33.46 -21.07
CA LYS A 64 -19.58 34.75 -21.03
C LYS A 64 -20.86 34.73 -20.19
N VAL A 65 -21.13 33.62 -19.49
CA VAL A 65 -22.26 33.50 -18.58
C VAL A 65 -21.79 33.80 -17.16
N GLN A 66 -22.50 34.71 -16.49
CA GLN A 66 -22.33 34.92 -15.05
C GLN A 66 -23.20 33.90 -14.30
N PHE A 67 -22.57 33.08 -13.47
CA PHE A 67 -23.27 32.12 -12.63
C PHE A 67 -23.43 32.65 -11.20
N ILE A 68 -24.65 32.58 -10.67
CA ILE A 68 -24.97 32.84 -9.26
C ILE A 68 -25.48 31.52 -8.68
N ILE A 69 -24.70 30.92 -7.79
CA ILE A 69 -24.91 29.54 -7.37
C ILE A 69 -24.98 29.48 -5.84
N THR A 70 -25.97 28.77 -5.31
CA THR A 70 -26.01 28.37 -3.90
C THR A 70 -25.55 26.92 -3.76
N SER A 71 -24.79 26.63 -2.69
CA SER A 71 -24.25 25.31 -2.41
C SER A 71 -24.12 25.11 -0.91
N HIS A 72 -24.47 23.91 -0.44
CA HIS A 72 -24.14 23.47 0.93
C HIS A 72 -22.81 22.71 0.97
N SER A 73 -22.35 22.24 -0.18
CA SER A 73 -21.17 21.41 -0.34
C SER A 73 -19.91 22.27 -0.40
N PRO A 74 -18.97 22.04 0.52
CA PRO A 74 -17.63 22.63 0.45
C PRO A 74 -16.78 22.03 -0.69
N PHE A 75 -17.17 20.86 -1.22
CA PHE A 75 -16.46 20.21 -2.33
C PHE A 75 -16.61 20.98 -3.65
N PHE A 76 -17.77 21.61 -3.86
CA PHE A 76 -17.99 22.48 -5.01
C PHE A 76 -17.04 23.68 -4.98
N LEU A 77 -16.87 24.31 -3.81
CA LEU A 77 -15.99 25.47 -3.63
C LEU A 77 -14.52 25.14 -3.97
N LEU A 78 -14.03 23.97 -3.54
CA LEU A 78 -12.69 23.49 -3.92
C LEU A 78 -12.52 23.38 -5.44
N GLY A 79 -13.51 22.79 -6.11
CA GLY A 79 -13.51 22.65 -7.57
C GLY A 79 -13.52 23.99 -8.30
N MET A 80 -14.27 24.96 -7.78
CA MET A 80 -14.29 26.33 -8.31
C MET A 80 -12.92 27.00 -8.19
N LYS A 81 -12.22 26.85 -7.06
CA LYS A 81 -10.84 27.35 -6.90
C LYS A 81 -9.89 26.76 -7.94
N GLU A 82 -9.90 25.44 -8.09
CA GLU A 82 -9.04 24.72 -9.04
C GLU A 82 -9.32 25.12 -10.50
N CYS A 83 -10.59 25.36 -10.87
CA CYS A 83 -10.99 25.64 -12.25
C CYS A 83 -11.00 27.13 -12.64
N PHE A 84 -11.32 28.03 -11.72
CA PHE A 84 -11.57 29.45 -12.01
C PHE A 84 -10.54 30.41 -11.40
N SER A 85 -9.61 29.95 -10.55
CA SER A 85 -8.56 30.79 -9.94
C SER A 85 -9.14 32.10 -9.38
N ASP A 86 -8.81 33.28 -9.90
CA ASP A 86 -9.32 34.55 -9.35
C ASP A 86 -10.71 34.96 -9.90
N ASN A 87 -11.30 34.19 -10.83
CA ASN A 87 -12.54 34.54 -11.53
C ASN A 87 -13.81 34.03 -10.83
N TYR A 88 -13.82 33.96 -9.50
CA TYR A 88 -15.01 33.63 -8.71
C TYR A 88 -15.04 34.40 -7.39
N GLN A 89 -16.22 34.47 -6.77
CA GLN A 89 -16.40 35.11 -5.47
C GLN A 89 -17.31 34.26 -4.60
N ILE A 90 -16.92 34.04 -3.34
CA ILE A 90 -17.72 33.32 -2.35
C ILE A 90 -18.35 34.34 -1.41
N ILE A 91 -19.66 34.19 -1.20
CA ILE A 91 -20.43 35.02 -0.28
C ILE A 91 -21.09 34.10 0.75
N SER A 92 -20.78 34.33 2.03
CA SER A 92 -21.41 33.65 3.15
C SER A 92 -22.83 34.17 3.37
N THR A 93 -23.78 33.26 3.58
CA THR A 93 -25.16 33.59 3.93
C THR A 93 -25.41 33.26 5.42
N PRO A 94 -26.30 33.98 6.12
CA PRO A 94 -27.18 35.04 5.62
C PRO A 94 -26.55 36.44 5.58
N ASN A 95 -25.37 36.61 6.17
CA ASN A 95 -24.80 37.94 6.45
C ASN A 95 -24.23 38.67 5.21
N GLY A 96 -24.00 37.95 4.11
CA GLY A 96 -23.47 38.54 2.86
C GLY A 96 -21.97 38.84 2.90
N GLU A 97 -21.23 38.20 3.81
CA GLU A 97 -19.79 38.44 4.00
C GLU A 97 -18.98 37.72 2.91
N ILE A 98 -17.99 38.41 2.35
CA ILE A 98 -17.07 37.81 1.37
C ILE A 98 -16.06 36.95 2.11
N ILE A 99 -16.00 35.65 1.79
CA ILE A 99 -15.05 34.71 2.37
C ILE A 99 -13.71 34.83 1.63
N GLN A 100 -12.60 34.96 2.37
CA GLN A 100 -11.26 35.03 1.79
C GLN A 100 -10.62 33.63 1.72
N GLU A 101 -9.67 33.44 0.81
CA GLU A 101 -9.05 32.11 0.60
C GLU A 101 -8.38 31.53 1.85
N SER A 102 -7.81 32.38 2.71
CA SER A 102 -7.14 31.97 3.96
C SER A 102 -8.10 31.34 4.97
N ASP A 103 -9.40 31.66 4.89
CA ASP A 103 -10.42 31.12 5.81
C ASP A 103 -10.73 29.64 5.51
N PHE A 104 -10.19 29.10 4.40
CA PHE A 104 -10.46 27.75 3.93
C PHE A 104 -9.28 26.78 4.04
N ASP A 105 -8.06 27.23 4.37
CA ASP A 105 -6.87 26.35 4.36
C ASP A 105 -6.99 25.16 5.33
N GLU A 106 -7.57 25.38 6.51
CA GLU A 106 -7.84 24.32 7.49
C GLU A 106 -8.87 23.32 6.97
N ILE A 107 -9.88 23.83 6.28
CA ILE A 107 -10.94 23.06 5.65
C ILE A 107 -10.35 22.22 4.49
N GLN A 108 -9.48 22.79 3.65
CA GLN A 108 -8.76 22.06 2.59
C GLN A 108 -7.92 20.92 3.16
N THR A 109 -7.23 21.18 4.27
CA THR A 109 -6.38 20.18 4.95
C THR A 109 -7.22 19.03 5.52
N ALA A 110 -8.34 19.34 6.19
CA ALA A 110 -9.26 18.31 6.66
C ALA A 110 -9.82 17.47 5.49
N TYR A 111 -10.05 18.08 4.34
CA TYR A 111 -10.54 17.38 3.14
C TYR A 111 -9.50 16.47 2.49
N SER A 112 -8.25 16.91 2.36
CA SER A 112 -7.20 16.05 1.77
C SER A 112 -7.05 14.77 2.60
N ILE A 113 -7.04 14.90 3.94
CA ILE A 113 -7.02 13.76 4.86
C ILE A 113 -8.24 12.85 4.67
N PHE A 114 -9.43 13.41 4.49
CA PHE A 114 -10.65 12.62 4.29
C PHE A 114 -10.63 11.84 2.96
N ILE A 115 -10.23 12.49 1.86
CA ILE A 115 -10.16 11.85 0.55
C ILE A 115 -9.09 10.76 0.51
N GLU A 116 -7.92 11.02 1.11
CA GLU A 116 -6.85 10.02 1.25
C GLU A 116 -7.37 8.77 1.98
N ARG A 117 -8.01 8.95 3.13
CA ARG A 117 -8.64 7.84 3.88
C ARG A 117 -9.71 7.12 3.07
N PHE A 118 -10.53 7.83 2.31
CA PHE A 118 -11.57 7.21 1.49
C PHE A 118 -10.96 6.37 0.36
N GLN A 119 -9.88 6.85 -0.26
CA GLN A 119 -9.14 6.09 -1.25
C GLN A 119 -8.48 4.85 -0.65
N ASP A 120 -7.91 4.95 0.55
CA ASP A 120 -7.37 3.79 1.27
C ASP A 120 -8.44 2.73 1.51
N ILE A 121 -9.62 3.13 1.99
CA ILE A 121 -10.75 2.21 2.19
C ILE A 121 -11.16 1.58 0.85
N LYS A 122 -11.28 2.36 -0.22
CA LYS A 122 -11.64 1.86 -1.56
C LYS A 122 -10.61 0.87 -2.10
N ASN A 123 -9.32 1.13 -1.89
CA ASN A 123 -8.25 0.21 -2.26
C ASN A 123 -8.33 -1.08 -1.45
N ASN A 124 -8.60 -0.98 -0.15
CA ASN A 124 -8.82 -2.14 0.71
C ASN A 124 -10.05 -2.95 0.27
N LEU A 125 -11.14 -2.30 -0.13
CA LEU A 125 -12.33 -2.97 -0.68
C LEU A 125 -12.03 -3.69 -2.00
N LYS A 126 -11.25 -3.08 -2.90
CA LYS A 126 -10.81 -3.75 -4.14
C LYS A 126 -9.93 -4.97 -3.85
N ILE A 127 -9.09 -4.89 -2.82
CA ILE A 127 -8.31 -6.03 -2.34
C ILE A 127 -9.29 -7.13 -1.87
N LEU A 128 -10.31 -6.77 -1.07
CA LEU A 128 -11.39 -7.67 -0.62
C LEU A 128 -12.27 -8.25 -1.73
N GLU A 129 -12.33 -7.64 -2.92
CA GLU A 129 -13.13 -8.13 -4.05
C GLU A 129 -12.41 -9.19 -4.92
N LYS A 130 -11.07 -9.32 -4.80
CA LYS A 130 -10.33 -10.38 -5.50
C LYS A 130 -10.78 -11.76 -5.04
N ASP A 131 -10.71 -12.76 -5.93
CA ASP A 131 -11.18 -14.13 -5.68
C ASP A 131 -10.57 -14.79 -4.42
N LEU A 132 -9.36 -14.36 -4.01
CA LEU A 132 -8.71 -14.69 -2.73
C LEU A 132 -9.59 -14.40 -1.48
N TYR A 133 -10.52 -13.45 -1.55
CA TYR A 133 -11.38 -13.06 -0.42
C TYR A 133 -12.78 -13.66 -0.44
N LYS A 134 -13.17 -14.33 -1.54
CA LYS A 134 -14.38 -15.18 -1.56
C LYS A 134 -14.16 -16.49 -0.81
N SER A 135 -12.90 -16.93 -0.68
CA SER A 135 -12.53 -18.10 0.11
C SER A 135 -12.85 -17.90 1.59
N THR A 136 -13.34 -18.95 2.25
CA THR A 136 -13.55 -18.98 3.71
C THR A 136 -12.25 -19.29 4.47
N LYS A 137 -11.18 -19.68 3.76
CA LYS A 137 -9.88 -19.96 4.37
C LYS A 137 -9.30 -18.72 5.02
N THR A 138 -8.54 -18.92 6.09
CA THR A 138 -7.75 -17.86 6.71
C THR A 138 -6.83 -17.23 5.66
N LEU A 139 -6.75 -15.90 5.67
CA LEU A 139 -5.84 -15.16 4.80
C LEU A 139 -4.60 -14.72 5.58
N VAL A 140 -3.43 -14.99 5.02
CA VAL A 140 -2.14 -14.53 5.53
C VAL A 140 -1.58 -13.48 4.58
N ILE A 141 -1.13 -12.37 5.17
CA ILE A 141 -0.58 -11.22 4.46
C ILE A 141 0.79 -10.91 5.07
N THR A 142 1.83 -10.88 4.24
CA THR A 142 3.19 -10.53 4.69
C THR A 142 3.54 -9.10 4.32
N GLU A 143 4.51 -8.54 5.03
CA GLU A 143 5.08 -7.23 4.71
C GLU A 143 5.77 -7.28 3.34
N GLY A 144 6.81 -8.12 3.19
CA GLY A 144 7.59 -8.22 1.96
C GLY A 144 6.91 -9.03 0.85
N LYS A 145 7.27 -8.72 -0.39
CA LYS A 145 6.84 -9.45 -1.60
C LYS A 145 7.45 -10.85 -1.73
N THR A 146 8.48 -11.15 -0.95
CA THR A 146 9.23 -12.43 -0.95
C THR A 146 8.83 -13.32 0.21
N ASP A 147 8.37 -12.75 1.32
CA ASP A 147 8.20 -13.46 2.59
C ASP A 147 7.19 -14.60 2.48
N TRP A 148 6.06 -14.37 1.79
CA TRP A 148 5.06 -15.41 1.57
C TRP A 148 5.63 -16.62 0.82
N LYS A 149 6.65 -16.44 -0.04
CA LYS A 149 7.32 -17.54 -0.75
C LYS A 149 8.13 -18.40 0.23
N HIS A 150 8.84 -17.77 1.17
CA HIS A 150 9.59 -18.46 2.22
C HIS A 150 8.66 -19.25 3.14
N ILE A 151 7.61 -18.59 3.66
CA ILE A 151 6.65 -19.21 4.57
C ILE A 151 5.89 -20.34 3.85
N LYS A 152 5.45 -20.15 2.61
CA LYS A 152 4.79 -21.19 1.81
C LYS A 152 5.70 -22.40 1.62
N SER A 153 6.97 -22.18 1.29
CA SER A 153 7.95 -23.26 1.10
C SER A 153 8.24 -24.01 2.40
N ALA A 154 8.36 -23.28 3.51
CA ALA A 154 8.55 -23.87 4.83
C ALA A 154 7.33 -24.72 5.26
N LEU A 155 6.11 -24.23 5.03
CA LEU A 155 4.88 -24.97 5.33
C LEU A 155 4.82 -26.28 4.53
N LEU A 156 5.07 -26.21 3.22
CA LEU A 156 5.12 -27.39 2.35
C LEU A 156 6.18 -28.38 2.83
N PHE A 157 7.36 -27.91 3.25
CA PHE A 157 8.38 -28.79 3.83
C PHE A 157 7.88 -29.51 5.09
N PHE A 158 7.29 -28.79 6.05
CA PHE A 158 6.77 -29.41 7.27
C PHE A 158 5.66 -30.42 6.98
N GLN A 159 4.75 -30.09 6.06
CA GLN A 159 3.64 -30.96 5.67
C GLN A 159 4.10 -32.20 4.90
N GLU A 160 4.96 -32.02 3.89
CA GLU A 160 5.40 -33.11 2.99
C GLU A 160 6.50 -33.99 3.61
N LYS A 161 7.42 -33.42 4.40
CA LYS A 161 8.64 -34.12 4.89
C LYS A 161 8.62 -34.47 6.36
N GLN A 162 7.93 -33.69 7.19
CA GLN A 162 7.89 -33.92 8.64
C GLN A 162 6.52 -34.35 9.16
N GLU A 163 5.50 -34.43 8.29
CA GLU A 163 4.11 -34.74 8.66
C GLU A 163 3.57 -33.80 9.77
N LYS A 164 4.08 -32.56 9.84
CA LYS A 164 3.66 -31.51 10.77
C LYS A 164 2.76 -30.48 10.07
N PHE A 165 1.89 -29.83 10.84
CA PHE A 165 1.00 -28.75 10.37
C PHE A 165 0.11 -29.13 9.17
N ILE A 166 -0.24 -30.41 9.04
CA ILE A 166 -1.12 -30.92 7.97
C ILE A 166 -2.53 -30.31 8.07
N ASP A 167 -2.92 -29.91 9.28
CA ASP A 167 -4.18 -29.22 9.57
C ASP A 167 -4.20 -27.75 9.13
N LEU A 168 -3.04 -27.15 8.86
CA LEU A 168 -2.96 -25.76 8.42
C LEU A 168 -3.31 -25.63 6.94
N ASP A 169 -4.47 -25.04 6.69
CA ASP A 169 -4.94 -24.68 5.35
C ASP A 169 -5.34 -23.19 5.31
N PHE A 170 -4.45 -22.37 4.77
CA PHE A 170 -4.64 -20.93 4.65
C PHE A 170 -4.07 -20.42 3.32
N GLU A 171 -4.53 -19.25 2.89
CA GLU A 171 -4.14 -18.64 1.62
C GLU A 171 -3.23 -17.45 1.87
N PHE A 172 -2.22 -17.25 1.02
CA PHE A 172 -1.41 -16.04 1.03
C PHE A 172 -1.98 -15.00 0.08
N HIS A 173 -1.88 -13.72 0.44
CA HIS A 173 -2.00 -12.66 -0.54
C HIS A 173 -0.69 -12.56 -1.35
N GLU A 174 -0.66 -13.22 -2.52
CA GLU A 174 0.52 -13.24 -3.40
C GLU A 174 0.63 -11.93 -4.20
N TYR A 175 1.77 -11.25 -4.07
CA TYR A 175 2.09 -10.03 -4.80
C TYR A 175 3.06 -10.31 -5.95
N ASN A 176 2.76 -9.80 -7.14
CA ASN A 176 3.69 -9.84 -8.27
C ASN A 176 4.55 -8.57 -8.36
N ASP A 177 3.98 -7.38 -8.07
CA ASP A 177 4.67 -6.11 -8.34
C ASP A 177 4.70 -5.11 -7.16
N ALA A 178 3.72 -5.12 -6.26
CA ALA A 178 3.61 -4.18 -5.15
C ALA A 178 3.61 -4.91 -3.80
N SER A 179 4.67 -4.74 -3.00
CA SER A 179 4.71 -5.22 -1.62
C SER A 179 3.89 -4.31 -0.72
N PHE A 180 3.46 -4.84 0.42
CA PHE A 180 3.14 -3.98 1.54
C PHE A 180 4.47 -3.43 2.10
N SER A 181 4.44 -2.24 2.67
CA SER A 181 5.47 -1.82 3.63
C SER A 181 4.90 -2.06 5.03
N ASP A 182 5.76 -2.04 6.05
CA ASP A 182 5.35 -2.08 7.47
C ASP A 182 4.10 -1.20 7.74
N ASP A 183 4.16 0.09 7.38
CA ASP A 183 3.05 1.03 7.59
C ASP A 183 1.79 0.71 6.77
N LYS A 184 1.95 0.26 5.53
CA LYS A 184 0.80 -0.09 4.67
C LYS A 184 0.09 -1.32 5.20
N LEU A 185 0.83 -2.33 5.66
CA LEU A 185 0.24 -3.55 6.20
C LEU A 185 -0.49 -3.23 7.50
N ASN A 186 0.13 -2.46 8.39
CA ASN A 186 -0.50 -2.04 9.63
C ASN A 186 -1.78 -1.22 9.39
N SER A 187 -1.75 -0.28 8.44
CA SER A 187 -2.91 0.53 8.05
C SER A 187 -4.03 -0.34 7.46
N PHE A 188 -3.69 -1.28 6.60
CA PHE A 188 -4.64 -2.25 6.05
C PHE A 188 -5.32 -3.06 7.15
N LEU A 189 -4.55 -3.68 8.06
CA LEU A 189 -5.10 -4.48 9.14
C LEU A 189 -5.98 -3.66 10.09
N THR A 190 -5.55 -2.44 10.42
CA THR A 190 -6.32 -1.53 11.28
C THR A 190 -7.66 -1.13 10.66
N ASN A 191 -7.68 -0.91 9.35
CA ASN A 191 -8.90 -0.57 8.62
C ASN A 191 -9.84 -1.77 8.50
N VAL A 192 -9.29 -2.94 8.15
CA VAL A 192 -10.07 -4.17 8.00
C VAL A 192 -10.58 -4.70 9.33
N SER A 193 -9.91 -4.38 10.45
CA SER A 193 -10.40 -4.73 11.78
C SER A 193 -11.62 -3.90 12.23
N GLN A 194 -11.96 -2.80 11.53
CA GLN A 194 -13.17 -2.01 11.83
C GLN A 194 -14.45 -2.61 11.25
N VAL A 195 -14.34 -3.57 10.33
CA VAL A 195 -15.49 -4.20 9.67
C VAL A 195 -15.60 -5.67 10.06
N GLN A 196 -16.82 -6.23 10.04
CA GLN A 196 -17.03 -7.63 10.39
C GLN A 196 -16.48 -8.55 9.29
N ASN A 197 -15.42 -9.30 9.59
CA ASN A 197 -14.82 -10.26 8.65
C ASN A 197 -15.46 -11.65 8.77
N THR A 198 -15.68 -12.28 7.61
CA THR A 198 -16.20 -13.66 7.53
C THR A 198 -15.10 -14.68 7.82
N LYS A 199 -13.88 -14.43 7.36
CA LYS A 199 -12.67 -15.22 7.59
C LYS A 199 -11.69 -14.54 8.55
N LYS A 200 -10.68 -15.28 9.01
CA LYS A 200 -9.55 -14.72 9.77
C LYS A 200 -8.53 -14.10 8.82
N ILE A 201 -7.93 -12.99 9.25
CA ILE A 201 -6.88 -12.28 8.51
C ILE A 201 -5.69 -12.13 9.44
N ILE A 202 -4.52 -12.58 9.00
CA ILE A 202 -3.28 -12.55 9.77
C ILE A 202 -2.25 -11.72 9.00
N GLY A 203 -1.80 -10.62 9.58
CA GLY A 203 -0.64 -9.88 9.10
C GLY A 203 0.64 -10.37 9.77
N ILE A 204 1.66 -10.66 8.97
CA ILE A 204 2.99 -11.09 9.42
C ILE A 204 4.00 -10.00 9.06
N PHE A 205 4.70 -9.50 10.08
CA PHE A 205 5.69 -8.43 9.96
C PHE A 205 7.11 -8.96 10.19
N ASP A 206 8.09 -8.31 9.56
CA ASP A 206 9.48 -8.47 9.98
C ASP A 206 9.64 -7.96 11.43
N ARG A 207 10.63 -8.48 12.16
CA ARG A 207 10.88 -8.15 13.56
C ARG A 207 12.09 -7.22 13.65
N ASP A 208 12.12 -6.13 12.91
CA ASP A 208 13.25 -5.20 12.84
C ASP A 208 12.90 -3.82 13.43
N GLU A 209 12.00 -3.08 12.79
CA GLU A 209 11.60 -1.73 13.15
C GLU A 209 10.07 -1.56 13.15
N GLY A 210 9.61 -0.33 13.38
CA GLY A 210 8.20 0.05 13.20
C GLY A 210 7.16 -0.84 13.91
N ASN A 211 6.14 -1.23 13.14
CA ASN A 211 5.03 -2.06 13.60
C ASN A 211 5.48 -3.50 13.87
N GLY A 212 6.42 -4.01 13.08
CA GLY A 212 7.13 -5.26 13.35
C GLY A 212 7.66 -5.39 14.78
N LYS A 213 8.46 -4.41 15.24
CA LYS A 213 8.97 -4.39 16.62
C LYS A 213 7.84 -4.20 17.64
N ARG A 214 6.81 -3.42 17.32
CA ARG A 214 5.63 -3.21 18.19
C ARG A 214 4.86 -4.51 18.43
N TYR A 215 4.57 -5.26 17.37
CA TYR A 215 3.80 -6.50 17.44
C TYR A 215 4.59 -7.66 18.06
N SER A 216 5.93 -7.61 18.03
CA SER A 216 6.79 -8.62 18.65
C SER A 216 6.70 -8.71 20.19
N LYS A 217 6.08 -7.72 20.85
CA LYS A 217 5.91 -7.69 22.32
C LYS A 217 4.95 -8.76 22.82
N ASN A 218 4.01 -9.19 21.99
CA ASN A 218 3.07 -10.26 22.28
C ASN A 218 3.20 -11.33 21.21
N LYS A 219 3.00 -12.60 21.58
CA LYS A 219 2.99 -13.71 20.61
C LYS A 219 1.91 -13.52 19.53
N ILE A 220 0.70 -13.08 19.95
CA ILE A 220 -0.45 -12.83 19.08
C ILE A 220 -1.07 -11.48 19.47
N ASN A 221 -1.30 -10.60 18.48
CA ASN A 221 -2.02 -9.34 18.69
C ASN A 221 -3.37 -9.41 17.97
N SER A 222 -4.47 -9.53 18.72
CA SER A 222 -5.82 -9.42 18.16
C SER A 222 -6.18 -7.95 17.95
N LEU A 223 -6.53 -7.59 16.72
CA LEU A 223 -6.91 -6.22 16.33
C LEU A 223 -8.43 -6.02 16.29
N GLY A 224 -9.20 -7.09 16.54
CA GLY A 224 -10.67 -7.10 16.47
C GLY A 224 -11.21 -7.68 15.16
N ASN A 225 -12.48 -8.09 15.17
CA ASN A 225 -13.20 -8.61 14.00
C ASN A 225 -12.43 -9.67 13.18
N LYS A 226 -11.83 -10.65 13.86
CA LYS A 226 -11.02 -11.75 13.26
C LYS A 226 -9.74 -11.30 12.53
N VAL A 227 -9.23 -10.11 12.84
CA VAL A 227 -7.95 -9.61 12.33
C VAL A 227 -6.87 -9.73 13.40
N TYR A 228 -5.71 -10.23 13.00
CA TYR A 228 -4.57 -10.50 13.87
C TYR A 228 -3.27 -9.96 13.26
N ALA A 229 -2.35 -9.55 14.10
CA ALA A 229 -1.00 -9.15 13.72
C ALA A 229 0.04 -9.93 14.56
N ILE A 230 1.04 -10.48 13.87
CA ILE A 230 2.17 -11.19 14.47
C ILE A 230 3.47 -10.74 13.81
N SER A 231 4.58 -10.85 14.53
CA SER A 231 5.91 -10.66 13.96
C SER A 231 6.58 -12.00 13.80
N ILE A 232 7.51 -12.11 12.85
CA ILE A 232 8.34 -13.30 12.70
C ILE A 232 9.06 -13.58 14.03
N PRO A 233 9.08 -14.85 14.50
CA PRO A 233 9.73 -15.20 15.76
C PRO A 233 11.24 -14.99 15.69
N GLN A 234 11.87 -14.75 16.84
CA GLN A 234 13.33 -14.66 16.91
C GLN A 234 13.91 -16.08 16.82
N PRO A 235 14.69 -16.43 15.79
CA PRO A 235 15.25 -17.76 15.69
C PRO A 235 16.35 -17.98 16.74
N GLU A 236 16.43 -19.18 17.33
CA GLU A 236 17.41 -19.50 18.38
C GLU A 236 18.86 -19.24 17.93
N HIS A 237 19.18 -19.57 16.67
CA HIS A 237 20.53 -19.36 16.10
C HIS A 237 20.89 -17.89 15.86
N ARG A 238 19.95 -16.95 16.02
CA ARG A 238 20.21 -15.50 16.00
C ARG A 238 19.58 -14.78 17.19
N ASN A 239 19.51 -15.41 18.36
CA ASN A 239 18.92 -14.78 19.56
C ASN A 239 19.59 -13.45 20.00
N TYR A 240 20.82 -13.20 19.57
CA TYR A 240 21.60 -12.00 19.82
C TYR A 240 21.27 -10.82 18.89
N HIS A 241 20.46 -11.04 17.85
CA HIS A 241 20.22 -10.08 16.78
C HIS A 241 19.07 -9.12 17.13
N GLU A 242 19.23 -7.82 16.90
CA GLU A 242 18.23 -6.81 17.28
C GLU A 242 17.08 -6.62 16.27
N GLY A 243 17.23 -7.10 15.02
CA GLY A 243 16.16 -7.05 14.02
C GLY A 243 16.09 -8.25 13.07
N ILE A 244 15.00 -9.01 13.03
CA ILE A 244 14.89 -10.22 12.19
C ILE A 244 14.01 -9.96 10.97
N CYS A 245 14.59 -10.04 9.78
CA CYS A 245 13.84 -10.20 8.54
C CYS A 245 13.66 -11.68 8.19
N ILE A 246 12.74 -12.00 7.28
CA ILE A 246 12.44 -13.38 6.88
C ILE A 246 13.68 -14.18 6.44
N GLU A 247 14.67 -13.58 5.77
CA GLU A 247 15.88 -14.29 5.34
C GLU A 247 16.77 -14.74 6.52
N PHE A 248 16.70 -14.03 7.64
CA PHE A 248 17.45 -14.40 8.85
C PHE A 248 16.89 -15.62 9.59
N MET A 249 15.73 -16.11 9.18
CA MET A 249 15.20 -17.41 9.62
C MET A 249 16.07 -18.58 9.15
N TYR A 250 16.85 -18.41 8.08
CA TYR A 250 17.80 -19.42 7.62
C TYR A 250 19.14 -19.31 8.38
N LYS A 251 19.79 -20.46 8.57
CA LYS A 251 21.16 -20.54 9.09
C LYS A 251 22.14 -19.97 8.06
N ASP A 252 23.28 -19.46 8.50
CA ASP A 252 24.30 -18.88 7.63
C ASP A 252 24.72 -19.85 6.49
N GLN A 253 24.85 -21.15 6.78
CA GLN A 253 25.18 -22.18 5.79
C GLN A 253 24.18 -22.24 4.61
N ASP A 254 22.92 -21.92 4.87
CA ASP A 254 21.81 -22.00 3.92
C ASP A 254 21.61 -20.65 3.23
N LEU A 255 21.73 -19.57 4.00
CA LEU A 255 21.67 -18.20 3.50
C LEU A 255 22.79 -17.90 2.49
N TYR A 256 23.99 -18.44 2.72
CA TYR A 256 25.17 -18.20 1.89
C TYR A 256 25.31 -19.17 0.71
N ARG A 257 24.30 -19.98 0.41
CA ARG A 257 24.33 -20.89 -0.75
C ARG A 257 24.33 -20.10 -2.06
N CYS A 258 25.26 -20.47 -2.94
CA CYS A 258 25.34 -19.88 -4.26
C CYS A 258 24.35 -20.51 -5.24
N ASP A 259 23.72 -19.66 -6.06
CA ASP A 259 22.97 -20.07 -7.24
C ASP A 259 23.90 -20.63 -8.35
N GLU A 260 23.31 -21.07 -9.46
CA GLU A 260 24.04 -21.63 -10.60
C GLU A 260 25.09 -20.66 -11.19
N ALA A 261 24.84 -19.35 -11.10
CA ALA A 261 25.74 -18.29 -11.56
C ALA A 261 26.82 -17.93 -10.52
N GLY A 262 26.86 -18.61 -9.37
CA GLY A 262 27.82 -18.35 -8.30
C GLY A 262 27.47 -17.16 -7.42
N ARG A 263 26.26 -16.61 -7.53
CA ARG A 263 25.77 -15.48 -6.73
C ARG A 263 25.13 -15.97 -5.44
N ARG A 264 25.24 -15.22 -4.35
CA ARG A 264 24.61 -15.55 -3.06
C ARG A 264 24.12 -14.32 -2.32
N ILE A 265 23.31 -14.55 -1.28
CA ILE A 265 23.04 -13.53 -0.29
C ILE A 265 24.31 -13.29 0.53
N TYR A 266 24.62 -12.01 0.76
CA TYR A 266 25.66 -11.58 1.69
C TYR A 266 25.01 -10.89 2.89
N THR A 267 25.80 -10.72 3.94
CA THR A 267 25.41 -10.03 5.18
C THR A 267 26.46 -9.00 5.55
N SER A 268 26.04 -7.90 6.17
CA SER A 268 26.94 -6.80 6.47
C SER A 268 28.07 -7.17 7.42
N LYS A 269 27.85 -8.14 8.33
CA LYS A 269 28.89 -8.67 9.24
C LYS A 269 30.07 -9.33 8.50
N GLU A 270 29.90 -9.75 7.25
CA GLU A 270 30.98 -10.38 6.48
C GLU A 270 32.00 -9.36 5.96
N PHE A 271 31.64 -8.08 5.94
CA PHE A 271 32.48 -7.01 5.41
C PHE A 271 33.18 -6.23 6.53
N ASN A 272 34.40 -5.78 6.25
CA ASN A 272 35.11 -4.84 7.10
C ASN A 272 34.58 -3.41 6.93
N GLU A 273 35.11 -2.47 7.72
CA GLU A 273 34.67 -1.06 7.73
C GLU A 273 34.83 -0.36 6.36
N ASN A 274 35.73 -0.85 5.50
CA ASN A 274 35.94 -0.33 4.15
C ASN A 274 35.01 -0.98 3.11
N GLY A 275 34.06 -1.82 3.54
CA GLY A 275 33.14 -2.52 2.66
C GLY A 275 33.79 -3.63 1.83
N ARG A 276 34.91 -4.19 2.30
CA ARG A 276 35.57 -5.35 1.69
C ARG A 276 35.25 -6.62 2.45
N LEU A 277 34.99 -7.70 1.73
CA LEU A 277 34.68 -8.99 2.33
C LEU A 277 35.90 -9.48 3.12
N THR A 278 35.70 -9.87 4.38
CA THR A 278 36.80 -10.17 5.30
C THR A 278 37.58 -11.42 4.88
N GLU A 279 36.90 -12.41 4.30
CA GLU A 279 37.52 -13.64 3.80
C GLU A 279 38.20 -13.48 2.43
N ASN A 280 37.77 -12.49 1.63
CA ASN A 280 38.36 -12.20 0.34
C ASN A 280 38.28 -10.68 0.02
N LEU A 281 39.40 -9.98 0.21
CA LEU A 281 39.48 -8.53 0.03
C LEU A 281 39.29 -8.06 -1.42
N GLU A 282 39.32 -8.98 -2.40
CA GLU A 282 39.01 -8.69 -3.81
C GLU A 282 37.51 -8.47 -4.03
N ILE A 283 36.67 -8.94 -3.11
CA ILE A 283 35.23 -8.75 -3.13
C ILE A 283 34.86 -7.55 -2.25
N GLY A 284 33.98 -6.68 -2.74
CA GLY A 284 33.48 -5.56 -1.94
C GLY A 284 32.13 -5.06 -2.39
N VAL A 285 31.56 -4.18 -1.57
CA VAL A 285 30.31 -3.47 -1.92
C VAL A 285 30.62 -2.18 -2.67
N LYS A 286 29.78 -1.83 -3.66
CA LYS A 286 29.87 -0.52 -4.33
C LYS A 286 29.58 0.65 -3.37
N ASN A 287 28.70 0.43 -2.39
CA ASN A 287 28.31 1.45 -1.42
C ASN A 287 28.62 0.99 0.01
N HIS A 288 29.77 1.43 0.55
CA HIS A 288 30.20 1.08 1.91
C HIS A 288 29.25 1.58 3.01
N ASN A 289 28.38 2.57 2.73
CA ASN A 289 27.39 3.02 3.71
C ASN A 289 26.38 1.94 4.07
N LYS A 290 26.18 0.91 3.24
CA LYS A 290 25.35 -0.26 3.58
C LYS A 290 25.94 -1.09 4.73
N ILE A 291 27.25 -0.98 4.95
CA ILE A 291 28.03 -1.79 5.93
C ILE A 291 28.30 -1.02 7.22
N LYS A 292 28.53 0.29 7.11
CA LYS A 292 28.95 1.15 8.22
C LYS A 292 27.98 1.06 9.41
N GLY A 293 28.48 0.62 10.57
CA GLY A 293 27.69 0.44 11.80
C GLY A 293 26.86 -0.84 11.87
N LYS A 294 26.85 -1.63 10.80
CA LYS A 294 26.11 -2.90 10.65
C LYS A 294 27.02 -4.11 10.42
N ASN A 295 28.34 -3.90 10.42
CA ASN A 295 29.37 -4.93 10.30
C ASN A 295 29.61 -5.71 11.59
N ASN A 296 28.53 -6.07 12.29
CA ASN A 296 28.59 -6.83 13.53
C ASN A 296 27.38 -7.76 13.62
N PRO A 297 27.44 -8.84 14.42
CA PRO A 297 26.36 -9.81 14.50
C PRO A 297 25.03 -9.27 15.05
N VAL A 298 25.04 -8.18 15.83
CA VAL A 298 23.83 -7.67 16.52
C VAL A 298 22.97 -6.85 15.57
N PHE A 299 23.60 -6.05 14.71
CA PHE A 299 22.96 -5.15 13.73
C PHE A 299 23.22 -5.60 12.29
N ASP A 300 23.35 -6.91 12.09
CA ASP A 300 23.63 -7.48 10.78
C ASP A 300 22.46 -7.24 9.82
N ASN A 301 22.76 -7.03 8.54
CA ASN A 301 21.77 -6.70 7.53
C ASN A 301 22.05 -7.52 6.26
N ILE A 302 20.97 -7.90 5.58
CA ILE A 302 21.05 -8.54 4.27
C ILE A 302 21.64 -7.56 3.24
N ILE A 303 22.64 -8.03 2.50
CA ILE A 303 23.24 -7.39 1.35
C ILE A 303 22.95 -8.26 0.13
N ASP A 304 21.89 -7.91 -0.59
CA ASP A 304 21.35 -8.64 -1.74
C ASP A 304 21.68 -7.97 -3.10
N SER A 305 22.51 -6.93 -3.05
CA SER A 305 22.83 -6.06 -4.18
C SER A 305 24.18 -5.39 -3.99
N ASP A 306 24.77 -4.94 -5.09
CA ASP A 306 26.01 -4.14 -5.12
C ASP A 306 27.29 -4.81 -4.59
N VAL A 307 27.30 -6.14 -4.42
CA VAL A 307 28.53 -6.90 -4.13
C VAL A 307 29.20 -7.24 -5.46
N ILE A 308 30.47 -6.84 -5.63
CA ILE A 308 31.24 -7.04 -6.85
C ILE A 308 32.64 -7.59 -6.59
N ASP A 309 33.20 -8.27 -7.59
CA ASP A 309 34.63 -8.61 -7.66
C ASP A 309 35.47 -7.44 -8.22
N ILE A 310 36.79 -7.65 -8.34
CA ILE A 310 37.73 -6.68 -8.93
C ILE A 310 37.49 -6.39 -10.42
N TYR A 311 36.73 -7.23 -11.11
CA TYR A 311 36.38 -7.07 -12.52
C TYR A 311 35.03 -6.36 -12.71
N GLY A 312 34.29 -6.12 -11.62
CA GLY A 312 32.98 -5.47 -11.62
C GLY A 312 31.80 -6.43 -11.82
N ASN A 313 32.01 -7.74 -11.79
CA ASN A 313 30.93 -8.73 -11.89
C ASN A 313 30.09 -8.73 -10.62
N SER A 314 28.77 -8.78 -10.76
CA SER A 314 27.85 -8.83 -9.61
C SER A 314 27.81 -10.23 -9.00
N LEU A 315 28.12 -10.31 -7.71
CA LEU A 315 28.12 -11.56 -6.94
C LEU A 315 26.92 -11.68 -6.00
N ALA A 316 26.19 -10.58 -5.75
CA ALA A 316 25.02 -10.62 -4.90
C ALA A 316 23.82 -11.27 -5.62
N LEU A 317 23.11 -12.15 -4.91
CA LEU A 317 21.81 -12.68 -5.27
C LEU A 317 20.73 -11.79 -4.67
N SER A 318 19.72 -11.41 -5.46
CA SER A 318 18.62 -10.60 -4.94
C SER A 318 17.72 -11.40 -3.98
N LYS A 319 17.06 -10.74 -3.02
CA LYS A 319 16.05 -11.40 -2.16
C LYS A 319 14.98 -12.12 -2.96
N ASN A 320 14.56 -11.52 -4.08
CA ASN A 320 13.59 -12.11 -5.00
C ASN A 320 14.10 -13.43 -5.60
N ASP A 321 15.30 -13.41 -6.20
CA ASP A 321 15.89 -14.61 -6.82
C ASP A 321 16.12 -15.71 -5.77
N PHE A 322 16.55 -15.33 -4.56
CA PHE A 322 16.69 -16.27 -3.45
C PHE A 322 15.34 -16.91 -3.09
N ALA A 323 14.29 -16.11 -2.90
CA ALA A 323 12.94 -16.60 -2.60
C ALA A 323 12.37 -17.49 -3.73
N ASP A 324 12.63 -17.14 -4.99
CA ASP A 324 12.19 -17.91 -6.16
C ASP A 324 12.95 -19.24 -6.28
N ASN A 325 14.25 -19.26 -6.00
CA ASN A 325 15.02 -20.50 -5.98
C ASN A 325 14.49 -21.49 -4.93
N ILE A 326 14.07 -20.99 -3.76
CA ILE A 326 13.47 -21.79 -2.69
C ILE A 326 12.08 -22.28 -3.10
N LEU A 327 11.21 -21.38 -3.57
CA LEU A 327 9.83 -21.72 -3.94
C LEU A 327 9.76 -22.72 -5.09
N ASN A 328 10.63 -22.57 -6.09
CA ASN A 328 10.69 -23.46 -7.25
C ASN A 328 11.47 -24.75 -6.98
N LYS A 329 11.90 -25.00 -5.73
CA LYS A 329 12.64 -26.20 -5.32
C LYS A 329 13.88 -26.44 -6.21
N ASN A 330 14.66 -25.40 -6.52
CA ASN A 330 15.91 -25.54 -7.27
C ASN A 330 16.86 -26.51 -6.54
N GLU A 331 17.61 -27.34 -7.29
CA GLU A 331 18.45 -28.41 -6.74
C GLU A 331 19.37 -27.96 -5.60
N ARG A 332 19.92 -26.75 -5.67
CA ARG A 332 20.83 -26.20 -4.64
C ARG A 332 20.15 -25.78 -3.34
N TYR A 333 18.82 -25.77 -3.30
CA TYR A 333 17.99 -25.29 -2.21
C TYR A 333 16.98 -26.34 -1.70
N LEU A 334 17.16 -27.63 -2.06
CA LEU A 334 16.24 -28.71 -1.68
C LEU A 334 16.33 -29.13 -0.20
N ASP A 335 17.51 -29.00 0.40
CA ASP A 335 17.85 -29.47 1.75
C ASP A 335 18.08 -28.30 2.73
N LEU A 336 17.30 -27.23 2.57
CA LEU A 336 17.32 -26.09 3.49
C LEU A 336 16.75 -26.45 4.86
N ASP A 337 17.32 -25.87 5.91
CA ASP A 337 16.79 -25.99 7.26
C ASP A 337 15.67 -24.97 7.50
N PHE A 338 14.44 -25.48 7.67
CA PHE A 338 13.25 -24.68 7.98
C PHE A 338 12.86 -24.69 9.47
N SER A 339 13.68 -25.27 10.35
CA SER A 339 13.34 -25.44 11.78
C SER A 339 12.92 -24.14 12.48
N ALA A 340 13.57 -23.02 12.15
CA ALA A 340 13.24 -21.70 12.71
C ALA A 340 11.79 -21.24 12.43
N PHE A 341 11.15 -21.75 11.37
CA PHE A 341 9.78 -21.40 11.01
C PHE A 341 8.73 -22.14 11.86
N GLU A 342 9.12 -23.13 12.65
CA GLU A 342 8.18 -23.97 13.42
C GLU A 342 7.34 -23.13 14.39
N GLU A 343 7.96 -22.21 15.14
CA GLU A 343 7.26 -21.32 16.07
C GLU A 343 6.23 -20.40 15.37
N LEU A 344 6.53 -19.99 14.14
CA LEU A 344 5.62 -19.17 13.34
C LEU A 344 4.35 -19.96 13.00
N PHE A 345 4.48 -21.22 12.57
CA PHE A 345 3.34 -22.08 12.26
C PHE A 345 2.54 -22.48 13.49
N GLU A 346 3.20 -22.72 14.62
CA GLU A 346 2.52 -22.91 15.91
C GLU A 346 1.65 -21.70 16.26
N THR A 347 2.18 -20.50 16.08
CA THR A 347 1.45 -19.24 16.32
C THR A 347 0.28 -19.08 15.34
N ILE A 348 0.47 -19.39 14.06
CA ILE A 348 -0.62 -19.36 13.05
C ILE A 348 -1.70 -20.38 13.41
N ARG A 349 -1.33 -21.58 13.83
CA ARG A 349 -2.26 -22.63 14.26
C ARG A 349 -3.10 -22.22 15.45
N GLU A 350 -2.49 -21.59 16.45
CA GLU A 350 -3.20 -21.01 17.60
C GLU A 350 -4.26 -20.00 17.16
N ILE A 351 -3.93 -19.10 16.23
CA ILE A 351 -4.90 -18.12 15.67
C ILE A 351 -6.01 -18.82 14.90
N ILE A 352 -5.71 -19.83 14.09
CA ILE A 352 -6.71 -20.53 13.27
C ILE A 352 -7.67 -21.35 14.14
N ASN A 353 -7.22 -21.83 15.29
CA ASN A 353 -8.04 -22.63 16.21
C ASN A 353 -8.76 -21.81 17.29
N SER A 354 -8.41 -20.54 17.51
CA SER A 354 -9.09 -19.64 18.46
C SER A 354 -10.46 -19.15 17.96
#